data_AF-A0A672R9N1-F1
#
_entry.id   AF-A0A672R9N1-F1
#
_cell.length_a   1.000
_cell.length_b   1.000
_cell.length_c   1.000
_cell.angle_alpha   90.00
_cell.angle_beta   90.00
_cell.angle_gamma   90.00
#
_symmetry.space_group_name_H-M   'P 1'
#
loop_
_entity.id
_entity.type
_entity.pdbx_description
1 polymer ?
#
loop_
_entity_poly.entity_id
_entity_poly.type
_entity_poly.pdbx_seq_one_letter_code
_entity_poly.pdbx_strand_id
1 'polypeptide(L)'
;TKRFIDSEVQSLPRWNLNNIDMNSPSVVREVWQEQTIRRLSQLIDLPLLEGVLNCSKIVSPPSRGSNNAPDLLYTSNYLDREVLKAFKESQADVWLSAAIDLLDFLPDQLVVEVSRELPTFSCEEEGGQSMDDCKLLLFHVLDKHYGHMERKPLLCDSMADVYTEIMELLMNGKFERVLEVLQLTLKLLSASAREELRRLLEFMAAAADAANVKLHKEIENRVVVKKTFTRAVIQSKSLTKGKTDLLMLFMLDNHQEIFKIPGSLHKLVSEKLDDIVKHRDSSTTDTPFCQRVPRDTYTETMKDSTKNELYSLLKNIDENTKYPLKEKKRLLAQFYKGHPDIFMQYFGSRLSTLNLLEV
;
A
#
# COMPACT_ATOMS: atom_id res chain seq x y z
N THR A 1 -5.52 28.84 15.87
CA THR A 1 -5.21 27.61 15.09
C THR A 1 -6.35 26.59 15.08
N LYS A 2 -7.63 27.02 15.09
CA LYS A 2 -8.80 26.11 15.06
C LYS A 2 -9.93 26.60 14.13
N ARG A 3 -9.61 27.52 13.20
CA ARG A 3 -10.54 28.06 12.18
C ARG A 3 -10.09 27.83 10.74
N PHE A 4 -9.00 27.08 10.52
CA PHE A 4 -8.47 26.83 9.17
C PHE A 4 -8.77 25.41 8.65
N ILE A 5 -9.49 24.57 9.40
CA ILE A 5 -9.80 23.19 9.00
C ILE A 5 -11.23 23.05 8.45
N ASP A 6 -12.13 24.01 8.71
CA ASP A 6 -13.53 23.94 8.25
C ASP A 6 -13.74 24.36 6.78
N SER A 7 -12.69 24.81 6.09
CA SER A 7 -12.76 25.28 4.70
C SER A 7 -12.44 24.21 3.65
N GLU A 8 -11.81 23.10 4.01
CA GLU A 8 -11.30 22.11 3.03
C GLU A 8 -12.10 20.81 2.96
N VAL A 9 -13.17 20.67 3.76
CA VAL A 9 -14.07 19.50 3.72
C VAL A 9 -15.26 19.69 2.76
N GLN A 10 -15.38 20.87 2.13
CA GLN A 10 -16.46 21.17 1.17
C GLN A 10 -16.13 20.86 -0.30
N SER A 11 -14.93 20.40 -0.63
CA SER A 11 -14.55 20.07 -2.02
C SER A 11 -14.60 18.56 -2.37
N LEU A 12 -15.07 17.71 -1.46
CA LEU A 12 -15.34 16.31 -1.80
C LEU A 12 -16.66 16.22 -2.58
N PRO A 13 -16.71 15.54 -3.75
CA PRO A 13 -17.92 15.45 -4.55
C PRO A 13 -19.04 14.80 -3.72
N ARG A 14 -20.16 15.52 -3.61
CA ARG A 14 -21.40 15.02 -3.00
C ARG A 14 -21.88 13.82 -3.79
N TRP A 15 -21.91 12.65 -3.16
CA TRP A 15 -22.44 11.41 -3.72
C TRP A 15 -23.93 11.54 -3.99
N ASN A 16 -24.32 11.50 -5.26
CA ASN A 16 -25.70 11.35 -5.69
C ASN A 16 -25.88 9.87 -6.05
N LEU A 17 -26.29 9.05 -5.08
CA LEU A 17 -26.41 7.58 -5.23
C LEU A 17 -27.53 7.13 -6.19
N ASN A 18 -28.29 8.05 -6.77
CA ASN A 18 -29.41 7.71 -7.65
C ASN A 18 -28.99 7.38 -9.10
N ASN A 19 -27.68 7.35 -9.41
CA ASN A 19 -27.21 7.16 -10.80
C ASN A 19 -25.87 6.40 -10.89
N ILE A 20 -25.73 5.32 -10.12
CA ILE A 20 -24.55 4.45 -10.22
C ILE A 20 -24.81 3.39 -11.30
N ASP A 21 -24.29 3.61 -12.50
CA ASP A 21 -24.15 2.55 -13.51
C ASP A 21 -23.16 1.49 -12.97
N MET A 22 -23.60 0.24 -12.81
CA MET A 22 -22.75 -0.90 -12.41
C MET A 22 -21.70 -1.27 -13.48
N ASN A 23 -21.86 -0.76 -14.70
CA ASN A 23 -20.84 -0.81 -15.74
C ASN A 23 -19.84 0.34 -15.65
N SER A 24 -19.99 1.26 -14.68
CA SER A 24 -19.00 2.31 -14.48
C SER A 24 -17.71 1.68 -13.95
N PRO A 25 -16.56 1.91 -14.62
CA PRO A 25 -15.27 1.38 -14.18
C PRO A 25 -14.86 1.84 -12.76
N SER A 26 -15.55 2.84 -12.19
CA SER A 26 -15.32 3.36 -10.84
C SER A 26 -15.77 2.39 -9.76
N VAL A 27 -17.00 1.88 -9.84
CA VAL A 27 -17.58 1.04 -8.79
C VAL A 27 -16.84 -0.28 -8.67
N VAL A 28 -16.55 -0.91 -9.81
CA VAL A 28 -15.78 -2.16 -9.84
C VAL A 28 -14.41 -1.93 -9.20
N ARG A 29 -13.73 -0.82 -9.53
CA ARG A 29 -12.43 -0.48 -8.94
C ARG A 29 -12.51 -0.28 -7.43
N GLU A 30 -13.56 0.38 -6.95
CA GLU A 30 -13.81 0.61 -5.53
C GLU A 30 -14.03 -0.71 -4.77
N VAL A 31 -14.86 -1.62 -5.31
CA VAL A 31 -15.08 -2.94 -4.72
C VAL A 31 -13.78 -3.74 -4.64
N TRP A 32 -12.97 -3.72 -5.71
CA TRP A 32 -11.65 -4.36 -5.71
C TRP A 32 -10.76 -3.77 -4.61
N GLN A 33 -10.71 -2.45 -4.48
CA GLN A 33 -9.88 -1.78 -3.48
C GLN A 33 -10.34 -2.11 -2.05
N GLU A 34 -11.64 -2.01 -1.77
CA GLU A 34 -12.22 -2.31 -0.46
C GLU A 34 -11.94 -3.76 -0.05
N GLN A 35 -12.22 -4.73 -0.94
CA GLN A 35 -11.98 -6.15 -0.61
C GLN A 35 -10.48 -6.46 -0.48
N THR A 36 -9.61 -5.77 -1.23
CA THR A 36 -8.15 -5.93 -1.09
C THR A 36 -7.69 -5.48 0.30
N ILE A 37 -8.12 -4.30 0.75
CA ILE A 37 -7.77 -3.77 2.07
C ILE A 37 -8.34 -4.66 3.17
N ARG A 38 -9.61 -5.06 3.05
CA ARG A 38 -10.26 -5.94 4.03
C ARG A 38 -9.53 -7.26 4.15
N ARG A 39 -9.16 -7.88 3.03
CA ARG A 39 -8.41 -9.14 3.03
C ARG A 39 -7.02 -8.97 3.64
N LEU A 40 -6.33 -7.88 3.32
CA LEU A 40 -5.02 -7.56 3.89
C LEU A 40 -5.11 -7.47 5.43
N SER A 41 -6.10 -6.74 5.97
CA SER A 41 -6.33 -6.62 7.41
C SER A 41 -6.73 -7.92 8.12
N GLN A 42 -7.19 -8.94 7.39
CA GLN A 42 -7.45 -10.27 7.97
C GLN A 42 -6.20 -11.13 8.06
N LEU A 43 -5.18 -10.82 7.24
CA LEU A 43 -3.94 -11.60 7.14
C LEU A 43 -2.85 -11.09 8.06
N ILE A 44 -2.83 -9.77 8.30
CA ILE A 44 -1.82 -9.07 9.09
C ILE A 44 -2.47 -8.07 10.05
N ASP A 45 -1.88 -7.91 11.24
CA ASP A 45 -2.38 -6.99 12.25
C ASP A 45 -1.81 -5.59 11.99
N LEU A 46 -2.59 -4.75 11.29
CA LEU A 46 -2.18 -3.39 10.97
C LEU A 46 -2.69 -2.40 12.03
N PRO A 47 -1.79 -1.70 12.75
CA PRO A 47 -2.21 -0.68 13.72
C PRO A 47 -2.86 0.53 13.02
N LEU A 48 -2.43 0.86 11.79
CA LEU A 48 -2.94 1.98 11.00
C LEU A 48 -3.04 1.61 9.50
N LEU A 49 -4.15 1.99 8.86
CA LEU A 49 -4.38 1.75 7.42
C LEU A 49 -3.92 2.92 6.52
N GLU A 50 -3.47 4.02 7.11
CA GLU A 50 -3.12 5.23 6.36
C GLU A 50 -2.01 4.98 5.32
N GLY A 51 -1.04 4.14 5.67
CA GLY A 51 0.02 3.69 4.76
C GLY A 51 -0.52 2.99 3.51
N VAL A 52 -1.44 2.06 3.75
CA VAL A 52 -2.08 1.21 2.73
C VAL A 52 -2.97 2.04 1.81
N LEU A 53 -3.72 2.98 2.37
CA LEU A 53 -4.60 3.87 1.61
C LEU A 53 -3.83 4.86 0.73
N ASN A 54 -2.65 5.30 1.19
CA ASN A 54 -1.80 6.23 0.45
C ASN A 54 -0.97 5.59 -0.67
N CYS A 55 -0.91 4.26 -0.78
CA CYS A 55 -0.13 3.57 -1.82
C CYS A 55 -0.58 3.88 -3.25
N SER A 56 -1.87 4.14 -3.46
CA SER A 56 -2.42 4.52 -4.76
C SER A 56 -1.87 5.86 -5.28
N LYS A 57 -1.31 6.70 -4.39
CA LYS A 57 -0.69 7.99 -4.73
C LYS A 57 0.76 7.86 -5.21
N ILE A 58 1.36 6.67 -5.16
CA ILE A 58 2.68 6.41 -5.74
C ILE A 58 2.49 6.30 -7.26
N VAL A 59 2.88 7.34 -7.99
CA VAL A 59 2.74 7.41 -9.44
C VAL A 59 4.13 7.38 -10.07
N SER A 60 4.36 6.37 -10.90
CA SER A 60 5.48 6.35 -11.84
C SER A 60 5.10 7.09 -13.13
N PRO A 61 6.06 7.62 -13.90
CA PRO A 61 5.80 8.16 -15.23
C PRO A 61 4.96 7.15 -16.03
N PRO A 62 3.87 7.56 -16.70
CA PRO A 62 3.05 6.62 -17.46
C PRO A 62 3.94 5.92 -18.48
N SER A 63 3.84 4.58 -18.57
CA SER A 63 4.60 3.83 -19.58
C SER A 63 4.19 4.36 -20.95
N ARG A 64 5.14 4.97 -21.67
CA ARG A 64 4.85 5.65 -22.95
C ARG A 64 4.61 4.67 -24.10
N GLY A 65 4.95 3.38 -23.92
CA GLY A 65 4.82 2.34 -24.94
C GLY A 65 3.45 1.66 -25.07
N SER A 66 2.51 1.86 -24.12
CA SER A 66 1.23 1.12 -24.11
C SER A 66 0.05 1.86 -24.73
N ASN A 67 0.14 3.17 -24.98
CA ASN A 67 -0.98 3.94 -25.51
C ASN A 67 -0.87 4.05 -27.03
N ASN A 68 -1.68 3.27 -27.74
CA ASN A 68 -1.96 3.39 -29.19
C ASN A 68 -2.67 4.72 -29.57
N ALA A 69 -2.54 5.77 -28.76
CA ALA A 69 -3.02 7.09 -29.11
C ALA A 69 -1.88 7.80 -29.88
N PRO A 70 -2.05 8.10 -31.17
CA PRO A 70 -1.09 8.90 -31.91
C PRO A 70 -1.31 10.35 -31.46
N ASP A 71 -0.87 10.68 -30.25
CA ASP A 71 -0.93 12.07 -29.82
C ASP A 71 0.11 12.82 -30.63
N LEU A 72 -0.40 13.71 -31.48
CA LEU A 72 0.20 14.47 -32.58
C LEU A 72 1.30 15.45 -32.15
N LEU A 73 2.13 15.08 -31.18
CA LEU A 73 3.34 15.82 -30.84
C LEU A 73 4.53 14.91 -31.15
N TYR A 74 5.13 15.18 -32.31
CA TYR A 74 6.45 14.72 -32.76
C TYR A 74 7.48 15.18 -31.73
N THR A 75 7.51 14.52 -30.58
CA THR A 75 8.57 14.68 -29.59
C THR A 75 9.81 14.05 -30.20
N SER A 76 10.93 14.77 -30.14
CA SER A 76 12.18 14.43 -30.83
C SER A 76 12.73 13.03 -30.57
N ASN A 77 12.15 12.30 -29.59
CA ASN A 77 12.63 11.02 -29.07
C ASN A 77 11.70 9.85 -29.42
N TYR A 78 10.65 10.06 -30.23
CA TYR A 78 9.77 8.98 -30.71
C TYR A 78 10.54 7.98 -31.58
N LEU A 79 11.39 8.50 -32.49
CA LEU A 79 12.21 7.68 -33.37
C LEU A 79 13.16 6.76 -32.59
N ASP A 80 13.80 7.27 -31.54
CA ASP A 80 14.69 6.48 -30.69
C ASP A 80 13.95 5.30 -30.01
N ARG A 81 12.71 5.52 -29.58
CA ARG A 81 11.87 4.47 -28.98
C ARG A 81 11.42 3.43 -30.00
N GLU A 82 11.07 3.85 -31.21
CA GLU A 82 10.73 2.93 -32.30
C GLU A 82 11.95 2.11 -32.74
N VAL A 83 13.16 2.70 -32.76
CA VAL A 83 14.42 1.98 -33.02
C VAL A 83 14.65 0.92 -31.94
N LEU A 84 14.49 1.26 -30.66
CA LEU A 84 14.63 0.32 -29.55
C LEU A 84 13.59 -0.80 -29.62
N LYS A 85 12.36 -0.49 -30.03
CA LYS A 85 11.30 -1.48 -30.22
C LYS A 85 11.60 -2.42 -31.39
N ALA A 86 12.02 -1.89 -32.54
CA ALA A 86 12.44 -2.70 -33.68
C ALA A 86 13.65 -3.58 -33.34
N PHE A 87 14.61 -3.06 -32.57
CA PHE A 87 15.73 -3.84 -32.05
C PHE A 87 15.27 -4.92 -31.08
N LYS A 88 14.32 -4.65 -30.18
CA LYS A 88 13.72 -5.68 -29.32
C LYS A 88 13.07 -6.79 -30.15
N GLU A 89 12.32 -6.44 -31.18
CA GLU A 89 11.59 -7.40 -32.03
C GLU A 89 12.51 -8.27 -32.90
N SER A 90 13.72 -7.79 -33.22
CA SER A 90 14.71 -8.57 -33.96
C SER A 90 15.53 -9.53 -33.09
N GLN A 91 15.51 -9.36 -31.77
CA GLN A 91 16.30 -10.15 -30.81
C GLN A 91 15.43 -11.15 -30.05
N ALA A 92 15.90 -12.39 -29.90
CA ALA A 92 15.21 -13.44 -29.13
C ALA A 92 15.64 -13.52 -27.65
N ASP A 93 16.49 -12.60 -27.20
CA ASP A 93 17.11 -12.64 -25.89
C ASP A 93 16.20 -12.03 -24.80
N VAL A 94 15.80 -12.85 -23.83
CA VAL A 94 14.89 -12.47 -22.75
C VAL A 94 15.48 -11.34 -21.89
N TRP A 95 16.79 -11.36 -21.63
CA TRP A 95 17.48 -10.35 -20.85
C TRP A 95 17.40 -8.99 -21.54
N LEU A 96 17.69 -8.93 -22.85
CA LEU A 96 17.64 -7.68 -23.62
C LEU A 96 16.22 -7.15 -23.74
N SER A 97 15.27 -8.04 -24.01
CA SER A 97 13.86 -7.65 -24.12
C SER A 97 13.34 -7.01 -22.82
N ALA A 98 13.68 -7.59 -21.65
CA ALA A 98 13.31 -7.07 -20.35
C ALA A 98 13.99 -5.73 -20.03
N ALA A 99 15.25 -5.57 -20.43
CA ALA A 99 15.99 -4.31 -20.26
C ALA A 99 15.39 -3.18 -21.11
N ILE A 100 15.04 -3.47 -22.37
CA ILE A 100 14.43 -2.49 -23.28
C ILE A 100 13.04 -2.08 -22.78
N ASP A 101 12.25 -3.03 -22.26
CA ASP A 101 10.93 -2.74 -21.68
C ASP A 101 10.98 -1.78 -20.48
N LEU A 102 12.10 -1.71 -19.78
CA LEU A 102 12.30 -0.73 -18.70
C LEU A 102 12.59 0.68 -19.21
N LEU A 103 13.09 0.85 -20.43
CA LEU A 103 13.37 2.16 -21.02
C LEU A 103 12.10 3.02 -21.21
N ASP A 104 10.91 2.40 -21.15
CA ASP A 104 9.62 3.08 -21.10
C ASP A 104 9.46 4.01 -19.88
N PHE A 105 10.15 3.70 -18.77
CA PHE A 105 10.08 4.46 -17.52
C PHE A 105 11.25 5.43 -17.33
N LEU A 106 12.24 5.37 -18.23
CA LEU A 106 13.42 6.22 -18.17
C LEU A 106 13.17 7.61 -18.79
N PRO A 107 13.87 8.65 -18.29
CA PRO A 107 13.87 9.96 -18.93
C PRO A 107 14.48 9.88 -20.33
N ASP A 108 13.95 10.67 -21.25
CA ASP A 108 14.30 10.56 -22.67
C ASP A 108 15.81 10.76 -22.95
N GLN A 109 16.53 11.52 -22.11
CA GLN A 109 17.98 11.71 -22.25
C GLN A 109 18.76 10.39 -22.19
N LEU A 110 18.35 9.47 -21.30
CA LEU A 110 18.99 8.15 -21.17
C LEU A 110 18.57 7.22 -22.31
N VAL A 111 17.35 7.36 -22.82
CA VAL A 111 16.85 6.57 -23.96
C VAL A 111 17.61 6.93 -25.24
N VAL A 112 17.88 8.21 -25.46
CA VAL A 112 18.68 8.72 -26.58
C VAL A 112 20.16 8.28 -26.47
N GLU A 113 20.70 8.19 -25.25
CA GLU A 113 22.04 7.65 -25.00
C GLU A 113 22.13 6.20 -25.49
N VAL A 114 21.16 5.36 -25.13
CA VAL A 114 21.12 3.95 -25.56
C VAL A 114 20.89 3.82 -27.07
N SER A 115 19.94 4.56 -27.65
CA SER A 115 19.58 4.43 -29.07
C SER A 115 20.73 4.79 -30.03
N ARG A 116 21.61 5.72 -29.63
CA ARG A 116 22.76 6.16 -30.43
C ARG A 116 23.91 5.18 -30.43
N GLU A 117 24.06 4.41 -29.35
CA GLU A 117 25.10 3.40 -29.22
C GLU A 117 24.65 2.05 -29.84
N LEU A 118 23.34 1.82 -30.01
CA LEU A 118 22.79 0.60 -30.65
C LEU A 118 23.40 0.24 -32.02
N PRO A 119 23.57 1.17 -32.98
CA PRO A 119 24.15 0.86 -34.28
C PRO A 119 25.56 0.26 -34.19
N THR A 120 26.33 0.64 -33.18
CA THR A 120 27.68 0.14 -32.91
C THR A 120 27.66 -1.36 -32.59
N PHE A 121 26.59 -1.86 -31.98
CA PHE A 121 26.45 -3.28 -31.61
C PHE A 121 25.79 -4.14 -32.70
N SER A 122 25.09 -3.51 -33.64
CA SER A 122 24.42 -4.20 -34.75
C SER A 122 25.34 -4.53 -35.94
N CYS A 123 26.56 -3.98 -35.96
CA CYS A 123 27.56 -4.35 -36.95
C CYS A 123 28.11 -5.74 -36.60
N GLU A 124 27.94 -6.69 -37.53
CA GLU A 124 28.41 -8.07 -37.45
C GLU A 124 29.94 -8.12 -37.37
N GLU A 125 30.51 -7.86 -36.20
CA GLU A 125 31.84 -8.36 -35.88
C GLU A 125 31.70 -9.82 -35.42
N GLU A 126 32.43 -10.71 -36.09
CA GLU A 126 32.45 -12.15 -35.88
C GLU A 126 32.89 -12.51 -34.44
N GLY A 127 31.95 -12.48 -33.51
CA GLY A 127 32.16 -12.87 -32.12
C GLY A 127 31.06 -12.30 -31.23
N GLY A 128 30.40 -13.13 -30.41
CA GLY A 128 29.31 -12.72 -29.51
C GLY A 128 29.63 -11.62 -28.48
N GLN A 129 30.82 -11.02 -28.55
CA GLN A 129 31.30 -9.90 -27.75
C GLN A 129 30.42 -8.65 -27.90
N SER A 130 29.94 -8.36 -29.12
CA SER A 130 29.11 -7.17 -29.39
C SER A 130 27.78 -7.18 -28.63
N MET A 131 27.17 -8.37 -28.46
CA MET A 131 25.90 -8.52 -27.76
C MET A 131 26.04 -8.36 -26.25
N ASP A 132 27.13 -8.89 -25.69
CA ASP A 132 27.46 -8.73 -24.27
C ASP A 132 27.75 -7.26 -23.94
N ASP A 133 28.41 -6.53 -24.83
CA ASP A 133 28.66 -5.10 -24.66
C ASP A 133 27.35 -4.28 -24.66
N CYS A 134 26.40 -4.63 -25.53
CA CYS A 134 25.05 -4.04 -25.51
C CYS A 134 24.32 -4.30 -24.19
N LYS A 135 24.39 -5.54 -23.67
CA LYS A 135 23.83 -5.89 -22.36
C LYS A 135 24.49 -5.07 -21.25
N LEU A 136 25.81 -4.94 -21.25
CA LEU A 136 26.53 -4.16 -20.24
C LEU A 136 26.17 -2.66 -20.30
N LEU A 137 25.99 -2.10 -21.51
CA LEU A 137 25.51 -0.73 -21.69
C LEU A 137 24.12 -0.53 -21.08
N LEU A 138 23.16 -1.41 -21.41
CA LEU A 138 21.81 -1.35 -20.87
C LEU A 138 21.80 -1.47 -19.35
N PHE A 139 22.58 -2.41 -18.80
CA PHE A 139 22.73 -2.54 -17.36
C PHE A 139 23.29 -1.26 -16.73
N HIS A 140 24.31 -0.65 -17.32
CA HIS A 140 24.90 0.59 -16.83
C HIS A 140 23.89 1.75 -16.82
N VAL A 141 23.09 1.89 -17.86
CA VAL A 141 22.04 2.93 -17.95
C VAL A 141 20.94 2.71 -16.91
N LEU A 142 20.55 1.45 -16.68
CA LEU A 142 19.58 1.09 -15.65
C LEU A 142 20.16 1.28 -14.23
N ASP A 143 21.43 0.93 -14.00
CA ASP A 143 22.14 1.17 -12.73
C ASP A 143 22.24 2.67 -12.45
N LYS A 144 22.55 3.50 -13.45
CA LYS A 144 22.51 4.96 -13.35
C LYS A 144 21.11 5.40 -12.92
N HIS A 145 20.07 5.00 -13.64
CA HIS A 145 18.71 5.46 -13.38
C HIS A 145 18.10 4.98 -12.04
N TYR A 146 18.25 3.70 -11.70
CA TYR A 146 17.68 3.09 -10.49
C TYR A 146 18.63 3.16 -9.28
N GLY A 147 19.93 3.23 -9.50
CA GLY A 147 20.94 3.30 -8.44
C GLY A 147 21.06 4.69 -7.79
N HIS A 148 20.60 5.77 -8.44
CA HIS A 148 20.61 7.13 -7.88
C HIS A 148 19.88 7.23 -6.53
N MET A 149 20.54 7.84 -5.53
CA MET A 149 20.03 7.92 -4.14
C MET A 149 18.78 8.81 -3.97
N GLU A 150 18.51 9.72 -4.89
CA GLU A 150 17.39 10.68 -4.79
C GLU A 150 16.07 10.15 -5.36
N ARG A 151 16.09 8.96 -5.98
CA ARG A 151 14.89 8.37 -6.55
C ARG A 151 13.94 7.89 -5.44
N LYS A 152 12.67 8.22 -5.60
CA LYS A 152 11.61 7.70 -4.73
C LYS A 152 11.43 6.18 -4.97
N PRO A 153 11.40 5.35 -3.92
CA PRO A 153 11.19 3.91 -4.07
C PRO A 153 9.79 3.59 -4.61
N LEU A 154 9.67 2.50 -5.35
CA LEU A 154 8.39 1.96 -5.84
C LEU A 154 7.50 1.47 -4.69
N LEU A 155 8.12 0.95 -3.63
CA LEU A 155 7.50 0.56 -2.38
C LEU A 155 7.90 1.53 -1.26
N CYS A 156 6.98 2.44 -0.92
CA CYS A 156 7.22 3.57 0.00
C CYS A 156 7.30 3.13 1.48
N ASP A 157 7.98 3.93 2.30
CA ASP A 157 8.08 3.76 3.76
C ASP A 157 6.73 3.90 4.49
N SER A 158 5.70 4.44 3.83
CA SER A 158 4.35 4.50 4.38
C SER A 158 3.78 3.10 4.70
N MET A 159 4.33 2.03 4.12
CA MET A 159 3.95 0.64 4.37
C MET A 159 4.84 -0.07 5.39
N ALA A 160 5.58 0.68 6.22
CA ALA A 160 6.48 0.12 7.24
C ALA A 160 5.83 -0.96 8.11
N ASP A 161 4.59 -0.76 8.53
CA ASP A 161 3.84 -1.73 9.34
C ASP A 161 3.62 -3.03 8.56
N VAL A 162 3.19 -2.94 7.29
CA VAL A 162 3.00 -4.09 6.40
C VAL A 162 4.31 -4.85 6.21
N TYR A 163 5.43 -4.15 6.01
CA TYR A 163 6.72 -4.81 5.86
C TYR A 163 7.17 -5.53 7.12
N THR A 164 6.90 -4.96 8.29
CA THR A 164 7.21 -5.58 9.58
C THR A 164 6.45 -6.89 9.72
N GLU A 165 5.15 -6.89 9.44
CA GLU A 165 4.31 -8.08 9.43
C GLU A 165 4.77 -9.13 8.41
N ILE A 166 5.13 -8.70 7.18
CA ILE A 166 5.70 -9.60 6.17
C ILE A 166 6.99 -10.25 6.68
N MET A 167 7.86 -9.50 7.37
CA MET A 167 9.08 -10.05 7.95
C MET A 167 8.80 -11.06 9.04
N GLU A 168 7.84 -10.80 9.92
CA GLU A 168 7.45 -11.78 10.93
C GLU A 168 6.92 -13.07 10.29
N LEU A 169 6.08 -12.96 9.25
CA LEU A 169 5.58 -14.12 8.52
C LEU A 169 6.69 -14.90 7.81
N LEU A 170 7.68 -14.22 7.20
CA LEU A 170 8.84 -14.86 6.57
C LEU A 170 9.69 -15.61 7.60
N MET A 171 10.00 -14.99 8.74
CA MET A 171 10.80 -15.62 9.78
C MET A 171 10.10 -16.82 10.42
N ASN A 172 8.77 -16.82 10.41
CA ASN A 172 7.93 -17.94 10.84
C ASN A 172 7.68 -19.00 9.75
N GLY A 173 8.29 -18.86 8.55
CA GLY A 173 8.17 -19.82 7.45
C GLY A 173 6.80 -19.88 6.78
N LYS A 174 5.94 -18.86 6.96
CA LYS A 174 4.58 -18.81 6.39
C LYS A 174 4.57 -18.23 4.98
N PHE A 175 5.34 -18.84 4.06
CA PHE A 175 5.59 -18.30 2.71
C PHE A 175 4.32 -18.07 1.88
N GLU A 176 3.34 -18.97 1.94
CA GLU A 176 2.03 -18.81 1.27
C GLU A 176 1.30 -17.54 1.72
N ARG A 177 1.33 -17.25 3.02
CA ARG A 177 0.71 -16.03 3.55
C ARG A 177 1.49 -14.78 3.14
N VAL A 178 2.82 -14.86 3.13
CA VAL A 178 3.67 -13.75 2.67
C VAL A 178 3.37 -13.43 1.21
N LEU A 179 3.25 -14.46 0.37
CA LEU A 179 2.91 -14.32 -1.04
C LEU A 179 1.55 -13.62 -1.19
N GLU A 180 0.52 -14.08 -0.46
CA GLU A 180 -0.81 -13.46 -0.50
C GLU A 180 -0.78 -12.00 -0.03
N VAL A 181 -0.08 -11.70 1.07
CA VAL A 181 0.06 -10.32 1.58
C VAL A 181 0.78 -9.41 0.57
N LEU A 182 1.84 -9.90 -0.08
CA LEU A 182 2.53 -9.15 -1.13
C LEU A 182 1.63 -8.92 -2.35
N GLN A 183 0.91 -9.94 -2.81
CA GLN A 183 -0.04 -9.81 -3.92
C GLN A 183 -1.09 -8.71 -3.65
N LEU A 184 -1.65 -8.70 -2.44
CA LEU A 184 -2.61 -7.66 -2.02
C LEU A 184 -1.96 -6.29 -1.92
N THR A 185 -0.75 -6.21 -1.37
CA THR A 185 0.02 -4.96 -1.23
C THR A 185 0.33 -4.35 -2.61
N LEU A 186 0.81 -5.17 -3.55
CA LEU A 186 1.13 -4.73 -4.90
C LEU A 186 -0.12 -4.39 -5.73
N LYS A 187 -1.26 -5.02 -5.44
CA LYS A 187 -2.56 -4.69 -6.04
C LYS A 187 -3.04 -3.27 -5.69
N LEU A 188 -2.62 -2.74 -4.55
CA LEU A 188 -2.97 -1.38 -4.08
C LEU A 188 -2.08 -0.27 -4.66
N LEU A 189 -0.98 -0.62 -5.33
CA LEU A 189 -0.16 0.35 -6.06
C LEU A 189 -0.92 0.92 -7.27
N SER A 190 -0.50 2.10 -7.73
CA SER A 190 -0.98 2.62 -9.02
C SER A 190 -0.60 1.66 -10.15
N ALA A 191 -1.40 1.64 -11.22
CA ALA A 191 -1.14 0.78 -12.37
C ALA A 191 0.26 1.02 -12.97
N SER A 192 0.71 2.29 -13.00
CA SER A 192 2.02 2.67 -13.51
C SER A 192 3.16 2.14 -12.64
N ALA A 193 3.10 2.36 -11.32
CA ALA A 193 4.15 1.89 -10.39
C ALA A 193 4.21 0.37 -10.31
N ARG A 194 3.04 -0.29 -10.37
CA ARG A 194 2.95 -1.75 -10.38
C ARG A 194 3.58 -2.36 -11.64
N GLU A 195 3.34 -1.76 -12.80
CA GLU A 195 3.90 -2.23 -14.07
C GLU A 195 5.42 -1.99 -14.14
N GLU A 196 5.88 -0.84 -13.66
CA GLU A 196 7.32 -0.56 -13.54
C GLU A 196 8.01 -1.59 -12.63
N LEU A 197 7.42 -1.87 -11.46
CA LEU A 197 7.97 -2.85 -10.52
C LEU A 197 7.99 -4.27 -11.13
N ARG A 198 6.94 -4.65 -11.86
CA ARG A 198 6.86 -5.95 -12.54
C ARG A 198 8.00 -6.14 -13.52
N ARG A 199 8.15 -5.19 -14.46
CA ARG A 199 9.23 -5.21 -15.46
C ARG A 199 10.61 -5.13 -14.81
N LEU A 200 10.75 -4.37 -13.73
CA LEU A 200 12.01 -4.27 -13.00
C LEU A 200 12.40 -5.62 -12.39
N LEU A 201 11.47 -6.31 -11.73
CA LEU A 201 11.73 -7.63 -11.16
C LEU A 201 11.98 -8.70 -12.22
N GLU A 202 11.30 -8.64 -13.36
CA GLU A 202 11.54 -9.52 -14.52
C GLU A 202 12.97 -9.33 -15.07
N PHE A 203 13.38 -8.08 -15.29
CA PHE A 203 14.75 -7.77 -15.69
C PHE A 203 15.76 -8.22 -14.63
N MET A 204 15.52 -7.93 -13.35
CA MET A 204 16.39 -8.36 -12.26
C MET A 204 16.54 -9.89 -12.24
N ALA A 205 15.46 -10.64 -12.48
CA ALA A 205 15.52 -12.10 -12.51
C ALA A 205 16.35 -12.61 -13.68
N ALA A 206 16.16 -12.05 -14.88
CA ALA A 206 16.97 -12.38 -16.05
C ALA A 206 18.45 -12.01 -15.85
N ALA A 207 18.72 -10.83 -15.28
CA ALA A 207 20.06 -10.33 -15.04
C ALA A 207 20.79 -11.03 -13.90
N ALA A 208 20.06 -11.63 -12.95
CA ALA A 208 20.64 -12.40 -11.86
C ALA A 208 21.12 -13.79 -12.28
N ASP A 209 20.68 -14.30 -13.43
CA ASP A 209 21.09 -15.61 -13.96
C ASP A 209 22.61 -15.63 -14.23
N ALA A 210 23.27 -16.68 -13.76
CA ALA A 210 24.70 -16.90 -13.93
C ALA A 210 25.07 -17.31 -15.37
N ALA A 211 24.11 -17.76 -16.18
CA ALA A 211 24.30 -18.09 -17.59
C ALA A 211 24.35 -16.84 -18.50
N ASN A 212 23.91 -15.67 -17.99
CA ASN A 212 23.97 -14.41 -18.73
C ASN A 212 25.34 -13.71 -18.59
N VAL A 213 25.51 -12.60 -19.31
CA VAL A 213 26.73 -11.77 -19.26
C VAL A 213 27.14 -11.47 -17.81
N LYS A 214 28.44 -11.55 -17.52
CA LYS A 214 28.97 -11.23 -16.19
C LYS A 214 28.95 -9.72 -15.96
N LEU A 215 28.15 -9.30 -14.98
CA LEU A 215 28.00 -7.88 -14.62
C LEU A 215 29.20 -7.35 -13.81
N HIS A 216 29.93 -8.23 -13.13
CA HIS A 216 31.11 -7.90 -12.36
C HIS A 216 32.15 -9.04 -12.42
N LYS A 217 33.43 -8.71 -12.32
CA LYS A 217 34.53 -9.70 -12.47
C LYS A 217 34.52 -10.77 -11.38
N GLU A 218 34.25 -10.37 -10.13
CA GLU A 218 34.41 -11.20 -8.93
C GLU A 218 33.11 -11.42 -8.14
N ILE A 219 32.03 -10.73 -8.49
CA ILE A 219 30.79 -10.73 -7.71
C ILE A 219 29.72 -11.41 -8.56
N GLU A 220 28.98 -12.35 -7.97
CA GLU A 220 27.86 -13.02 -8.64
C GLU A 220 26.79 -12.02 -9.10
N ASN A 221 26.25 -12.23 -10.30
CA ASN A 221 25.22 -11.39 -10.90
C ASN A 221 24.05 -11.11 -9.96
N ARG A 222 23.53 -12.15 -9.28
CA ARG A 222 22.46 -12.03 -8.28
C ARG A 222 22.78 -11.02 -7.16
N VAL A 223 24.02 -10.98 -6.70
CA VAL A 223 24.45 -10.04 -5.64
C VAL A 223 24.58 -8.63 -6.19
N VAL A 224 25.10 -8.47 -7.41
CA VAL A 224 25.21 -7.16 -8.09
C VAL A 224 23.81 -6.57 -8.30
N VAL A 225 22.93 -7.31 -8.97
CA VAL A 225 21.55 -6.91 -9.28
C VAL A 225 20.78 -6.54 -8.00
N LYS A 226 20.82 -7.38 -6.97
CA LYS A 226 20.19 -7.05 -5.68
C LYS A 226 20.71 -5.71 -5.15
N LYS A 227 22.03 -5.56 -5.02
CA LYS A 227 22.63 -4.35 -4.44
C LYS A 227 22.27 -3.09 -5.24
N THR A 228 22.25 -3.18 -6.57
CA THR A 228 21.92 -2.08 -7.47
C THR A 228 20.47 -1.63 -7.32
N PHE A 229 19.51 -2.55 -7.35
CA PHE A 229 18.09 -2.20 -7.48
C PHE A 229 17.31 -2.18 -6.16
N THR A 230 17.81 -2.78 -5.06
CA THR A 230 17.06 -2.84 -3.78
C THR A 230 16.51 -1.48 -3.36
N ARG A 231 17.32 -0.42 -3.46
CA ARG A 231 16.92 0.92 -3.00
C ARG A 231 15.81 1.55 -3.84
N ALA A 232 15.76 1.24 -5.14
CA ALA A 232 14.69 1.71 -6.00
C ALA A 232 13.38 0.93 -5.79
N VAL A 233 13.48 -0.33 -5.37
CA VAL A 233 12.32 -1.18 -5.09
C VAL A 233 11.78 -0.87 -3.69
N ILE A 234 12.58 -1.03 -2.64
CA ILE A 234 12.20 -0.86 -1.24
C ILE A 234 13.18 0.08 -0.54
N GLN A 235 12.65 1.15 0.03
CA GLN A 235 13.36 1.95 1.02
C GLN A 235 12.47 2.13 2.23
N SER A 236 12.77 1.39 3.31
CA SER A 236 12.10 1.57 4.58
C SER A 236 13.08 1.80 5.71
N LYS A 237 12.74 2.74 6.60
CA LYS A 237 13.50 3.01 7.83
C LYS A 237 13.21 1.99 8.92
N SER A 238 12.08 1.28 8.82
CA SER A 238 11.64 0.28 9.79
C SER A 238 12.39 -1.05 9.66
N LEU A 239 12.87 -1.37 8.45
CA LEU A 239 13.59 -2.61 8.18
C LEU A 239 15.11 -2.43 8.30
N THR A 240 15.76 -3.38 8.97
CA THR A 240 17.22 -3.48 8.92
C THR A 240 17.67 -3.93 7.54
N LYS A 241 18.91 -3.59 7.14
CA LYS A 241 19.47 -3.97 5.83
C LYS A 241 19.31 -5.47 5.52
N GLY A 242 19.53 -6.34 6.50
CA GLY A 242 19.38 -7.79 6.33
C GLY A 242 17.92 -8.21 6.06
N LYS A 243 16.95 -7.59 6.73
CA LYS A 243 15.52 -7.84 6.48
C LYS A 243 15.08 -7.32 5.11
N THR A 244 15.53 -6.13 4.72
CA THR A 244 15.27 -5.58 3.37
C THR A 244 15.84 -6.49 2.29
N ASP A 245 17.07 -6.98 2.47
CA ASP A 245 17.69 -7.92 1.55
C ASP A 245 16.91 -9.23 1.45
N LEU A 246 16.41 -9.75 2.58
CA LEU A 246 15.60 -10.97 2.60
C LEU A 246 14.26 -10.78 1.86
N LEU A 247 13.57 -9.67 2.11
CA LEU A 247 12.33 -9.32 1.41
C LEU A 247 12.56 -9.19 -0.11
N MET A 248 13.63 -8.50 -0.50
CA MET A 248 13.99 -8.30 -1.90
C MET A 248 14.28 -9.64 -2.60
N LEU A 249 15.03 -10.53 -1.95
CA LEU A 249 15.31 -11.87 -2.48
C LEU A 249 14.01 -12.68 -2.61
N PHE A 250 13.13 -12.65 -1.60
CA PHE A 250 11.84 -13.33 -1.67
C PHE A 250 11.00 -12.83 -2.85
N MET A 251 10.91 -11.51 -3.04
CA MET A 251 10.19 -10.91 -4.17
C MET A 251 10.81 -11.29 -5.51
N LEU A 252 12.14 -11.32 -5.61
CA LEU A 252 12.86 -11.69 -6.83
C LEU A 252 12.60 -13.16 -7.21
N ASP A 253 12.65 -14.06 -6.24
CA ASP A 253 12.42 -15.49 -6.46
C ASP A 253 10.96 -15.80 -6.81
N ASN A 254 10.03 -14.95 -6.37
CA ASN A 254 8.59 -15.09 -6.62
C ASN A 254 8.04 -14.04 -7.60
N HIS A 255 8.88 -13.41 -8.43
CA HIS A 255 8.52 -12.24 -9.22
C HIS A 255 7.32 -12.45 -10.16
N GLN A 256 7.09 -13.68 -10.63
CA GLN A 256 5.91 -14.01 -11.45
C GLN A 256 4.64 -14.21 -10.61
N GLU A 257 4.77 -14.71 -9.39
CA GLU A 257 3.64 -15.07 -8.53
C GLU A 257 3.10 -13.85 -7.77
N ILE A 258 3.96 -12.94 -7.32
CA ILE A 258 3.56 -11.78 -6.49
C ILE A 258 2.64 -10.78 -7.21
N PHE A 259 2.53 -10.81 -8.54
CA PHE A 259 1.61 -9.94 -9.30
C PHE A 259 0.28 -10.62 -9.66
N LYS A 260 0.12 -11.91 -9.35
CA LYS A 260 -1.15 -12.60 -9.57
C LYS A 260 -2.21 -12.13 -8.57
N ILE A 261 -3.47 -12.21 -9.00
CA ILE A 261 -4.59 -11.92 -8.12
C ILE A 261 -4.87 -13.16 -7.26
N PRO A 262 -4.87 -13.06 -5.92
CA PRO A 262 -5.18 -14.20 -5.07
C PRO A 262 -6.61 -14.71 -5.33
N GLY A 263 -6.79 -16.04 -5.40
CA GLY A 263 -8.11 -16.64 -5.59
C GLY A 263 -9.10 -16.29 -4.46
N SER A 264 -8.58 -16.13 -3.24
CA SER A 264 -9.34 -15.64 -2.07
C SER A 264 -9.96 -14.26 -2.32
N LEU A 265 -9.19 -13.33 -2.92
CA LEU A 265 -9.67 -12.00 -3.26
C LEU A 265 -10.70 -12.06 -4.39
N HIS A 266 -10.47 -12.87 -5.41
CA HIS A 266 -11.44 -13.04 -6.51
C HIS A 266 -12.80 -13.50 -5.99
N LYS A 267 -12.80 -14.47 -5.07
CA LYS A 267 -14.02 -14.95 -4.41
C LYS A 267 -14.72 -13.84 -3.63
N LEU A 268 -14.00 -13.10 -2.78
CA LEU A 268 -14.57 -11.99 -1.99
C LEU A 268 -15.18 -10.89 -2.87
N VAL A 269 -14.51 -10.54 -3.97
CA VAL A 269 -15.02 -9.55 -4.92
C VAL A 269 -16.27 -10.07 -5.64
N SER A 270 -16.26 -11.33 -6.07
CA SER A 270 -17.41 -11.94 -6.74
C SER A 270 -18.64 -11.97 -5.81
N GLU A 271 -18.46 -12.43 -4.57
CA GLU A 271 -19.50 -12.45 -3.56
C GLU A 271 -20.03 -11.04 -3.26
N LYS A 272 -19.16 -10.05 -3.12
CA LYS A 272 -19.56 -8.66 -2.87
C LYS A 272 -20.33 -8.06 -4.04
N LEU A 273 -19.92 -8.34 -5.28
CA LEU A 273 -20.64 -7.88 -6.47
C LEU A 273 -22.02 -8.55 -6.58
N ASP A 274 -22.09 -9.86 -6.33
CA ASP A 274 -23.36 -10.60 -6.30
C ASP A 274 -24.31 -10.05 -5.23
N ASP A 275 -23.79 -9.73 -4.04
CA ASP A 275 -24.58 -9.11 -2.97
C ASP A 275 -25.09 -7.73 -3.39
N ILE A 276 -24.25 -6.87 -3.97
CA ILE A 276 -24.66 -5.55 -4.46
C ILE A 276 -25.77 -5.68 -5.52
N VAL A 277 -25.68 -6.65 -6.42
CA VAL A 277 -26.71 -6.92 -7.44
C VAL A 277 -28.02 -7.38 -6.78
N LYS A 278 -27.96 -8.35 -5.85
CA LYS A 278 -29.15 -8.87 -5.16
C LYS A 278 -29.88 -7.81 -4.31
N HIS A 279 -29.13 -6.96 -3.61
CA HIS A 279 -29.71 -5.90 -2.76
C HIS A 279 -30.28 -4.72 -3.57
N ARG A 280 -29.97 -4.63 -4.87
CA ARG A 280 -30.62 -3.67 -5.78
C ARG A 280 -32.02 -4.12 -6.17
N ASP A 281 -32.21 -5.43 -6.33
CA ASP A 281 -33.49 -6.01 -6.76
C ASP A 281 -34.50 -6.14 -5.60
N SER A 282 -34.02 -6.22 -4.35
CA SER A 282 -34.83 -6.07 -3.15
C SER A 282 -34.87 -4.60 -2.71
N SER A 283 -35.99 -3.91 -2.87
CA SER A 283 -36.22 -2.50 -2.48
C SER A 283 -36.21 -2.24 -0.96
N THR A 284 -35.42 -2.97 -0.18
CA THR A 284 -35.28 -2.81 1.27
C THR A 284 -33.83 -2.41 1.57
N THR A 285 -33.61 -1.12 1.67
CA THR A 285 -32.32 -0.46 1.82
C THR A 285 -31.73 -0.67 3.22
N ASP A 286 -31.31 -1.87 3.58
CA ASP A 286 -30.46 -2.10 4.76
C ASP A 286 -28.98 -2.06 4.35
N THR A 287 -28.54 -0.91 3.83
CA THR A 287 -27.12 -0.62 3.75
C THR A 287 -26.60 -0.31 5.16
N PRO A 288 -25.47 -0.88 5.64
CA PRO A 288 -24.79 -0.39 6.82
C PRO A 288 -24.07 0.92 6.45
N PHE A 289 -24.86 1.96 6.20
CA PHE A 289 -24.40 3.32 6.11
C PHE A 289 -24.14 3.77 7.55
N CYS A 290 -22.93 4.25 7.84
CA CYS A 290 -22.68 4.98 9.07
C CYS A 290 -23.63 6.19 9.09
N GLN A 291 -24.75 6.06 9.80
CA GLN A 291 -25.67 7.16 9.99
C GLN A 291 -24.94 8.23 10.79
N ARG A 292 -24.73 9.39 10.18
CA ARG A 292 -24.13 10.53 10.87
C ARG A 292 -25.03 10.86 12.06
N VAL A 293 -24.54 10.61 13.27
CA VAL A 293 -25.23 11.01 14.50
C VAL A 293 -25.43 12.53 14.43
N PRO A 294 -26.68 13.02 14.46
CA PRO A 294 -26.95 14.45 14.50
C PRO A 294 -26.15 15.10 15.63
N ARG A 295 -25.66 16.34 15.43
CA ARG A 295 -24.81 17.01 16.44
C ARG A 295 -25.47 17.07 17.80
N ASP A 296 -26.79 17.27 17.82
CA ASP A 296 -27.57 17.37 19.05
C ASP A 296 -27.54 16.03 19.80
N THR A 297 -27.88 14.93 19.12
CA THR A 297 -27.79 13.56 19.65
C THR A 297 -26.38 13.22 20.10
N TYR A 298 -25.33 13.60 19.36
CA TYR A 298 -23.94 13.36 19.78
C TYR A 298 -23.60 14.10 21.07
N THR A 299 -23.98 15.38 21.19
CA THR A 299 -23.69 16.16 22.40
C THR A 299 -24.47 15.67 23.62
N GLU A 300 -25.70 15.18 23.43
CA GLU A 300 -26.49 14.55 24.49
C GLU A 300 -25.88 13.21 24.90
N THR A 301 -25.62 12.32 23.93
CA THR A 301 -25.04 10.98 24.18
C THR A 301 -23.65 11.08 24.80
N MET A 302 -22.83 12.07 24.41
CA MET A 302 -21.52 12.32 25.02
C MET A 302 -21.65 12.73 26.49
N LYS A 303 -22.58 13.65 26.80
CA LYS A 303 -22.82 14.10 28.18
C LYS A 303 -23.34 12.94 29.03
N ASP A 304 -24.27 12.16 28.51
CA ASP A 304 -24.87 11.02 29.23
C ASP A 304 -23.87 9.88 29.40
N SER A 305 -23.09 9.53 28.37
CA SER A 305 -22.04 8.52 28.47
C SER A 305 -20.93 8.92 29.44
N THR A 306 -20.49 10.18 29.39
CA THR A 306 -19.47 10.69 30.34
C THR A 306 -20.02 10.67 31.76
N LYS A 307 -21.27 11.07 31.96
CA LYS A 307 -21.95 11.00 33.25
C LYS A 307 -22.05 9.55 33.75
N ASN A 308 -22.42 8.60 32.89
CA ASN A 308 -22.55 7.18 33.24
C ASN A 308 -21.21 6.53 33.59
N GLU A 309 -20.14 6.87 32.89
CA GLU A 309 -18.78 6.39 33.21
C GLU A 309 -18.27 6.99 34.52
N LEU A 310 -18.52 8.28 34.77
CA LEU A 310 -18.21 8.92 36.05
C LEU A 310 -19.00 8.29 37.21
N TYR A 311 -20.25 7.92 36.98
CA TYR A 311 -21.06 7.15 37.92
C TYR A 311 -20.46 5.77 38.20
N SER A 312 -20.05 5.06 37.16
CA SER A 312 -19.44 3.74 37.28
C SER A 312 -18.09 3.81 38.01
N LEU A 313 -17.29 4.84 37.74
CA LEU A 313 -16.05 5.10 38.46
C LEU A 313 -16.31 5.40 39.95
N LEU A 314 -17.29 6.25 40.26
CA LEU A 314 -17.66 6.55 41.64
C LEU A 314 -18.15 5.30 42.39
N LYS A 315 -18.98 4.49 41.73
CA LYS A 315 -19.44 3.20 42.24
C LYS A 315 -18.28 2.25 42.50
N ASN A 316 -17.34 2.14 41.57
CA ASN A 316 -16.16 1.31 41.73
C ASN A 316 -15.26 1.80 42.88
N ILE A 317 -15.08 3.10 43.07
CA ILE A 317 -14.30 3.64 44.20
C ILE A 317 -15.01 3.35 45.54
N ASP A 318 -16.34 3.44 45.58
CA ASP A 318 -17.13 3.20 46.79
C ASP A 318 -17.29 1.71 47.13
N GLU A 319 -17.45 0.82 46.15
CA GLU A 319 -17.69 -0.61 46.40
C GLU A 319 -16.39 -1.44 46.46
N ASN A 320 -15.25 -0.87 46.06
CA ASN A 320 -13.98 -1.60 46.08
C ASN A 320 -13.43 -1.78 47.51
N THR A 321 -13.41 -3.04 47.94
CA THR A 321 -12.94 -3.51 49.24
C THR A 321 -11.41 -3.58 49.37
N LYS A 322 -10.68 -3.41 48.27
CA LYS A 322 -9.20 -3.47 48.23
C LYS A 322 -8.54 -2.14 48.59
N TYR A 323 -9.28 -1.03 48.63
CA TYR A 323 -8.71 0.27 48.99
C TYR A 323 -8.57 0.43 50.50
N PRO A 324 -7.40 0.88 51.00
CA PRO A 324 -7.27 1.36 52.37
C PRO A 324 -8.23 2.52 52.62
N LEU A 325 -8.85 2.57 53.81
CA LEU A 325 -9.89 3.56 54.13
C LEU A 325 -9.46 5.02 53.91
N LYS A 326 -8.17 5.30 54.13
CA LYS A 326 -7.55 6.61 53.92
C LYS A 326 -7.48 7.00 52.44
N GLU A 327 -7.15 6.04 51.57
CA GLU A 327 -7.04 6.25 50.13
C GLU A 327 -8.41 6.37 49.47
N LYS A 328 -9.37 5.55 49.92
CA LYS A 328 -10.77 5.66 49.51
C LYS A 328 -11.35 7.05 49.82
N LYS A 329 -11.12 7.58 51.04
CA LYS A 329 -11.53 8.94 51.42
C LYS A 329 -10.85 10.02 50.56
N ARG A 330 -9.57 9.85 50.22
CA ARG A 330 -8.83 10.78 49.35
C ARG A 330 -9.42 10.82 47.94
N LEU A 331 -9.69 9.65 47.34
CA LEU A 331 -10.25 9.54 46.00
C LEU A 331 -11.68 10.08 45.93
N LEU A 332 -12.53 9.80 46.94
CA LEU A 332 -13.88 10.36 47.02
C LEU A 332 -13.87 11.90 47.19
N ALA A 333 -12.96 12.44 47.99
CA ALA A 333 -12.80 13.90 48.14
C ALA A 333 -12.31 14.55 46.83
N GLN A 334 -11.39 13.89 46.11
CA GLN A 334 -10.92 14.34 44.81
C GLN A 334 -12.04 14.32 43.76
N PHE A 335 -12.86 13.28 43.77
CA PHE A 335 -14.03 13.16 42.89
C PHE A 335 -15.06 14.26 43.20
N TYR A 336 -15.39 14.48 44.47
CA TYR A 336 -16.33 15.52 44.89
C TYR A 336 -15.88 16.93 44.46
N LYS A 337 -14.57 17.21 44.50
CA LYS A 337 -14.02 18.49 44.05
C LYS A 337 -14.18 18.72 42.54
N GLY A 338 -14.15 17.64 41.74
CA GLY A 338 -14.27 17.72 40.28
C GLY A 338 -15.72 17.65 39.78
N HIS A 339 -16.55 16.83 40.42
CA HIS A 339 -17.90 16.49 39.98
C HIS A 339 -18.88 16.38 41.17
N PRO A 340 -19.18 17.50 41.85
CA PRO A 340 -20.02 17.49 43.06
C PRO A 340 -21.46 17.04 42.79
N ASP A 341 -22.04 17.38 41.63
CA ASP A 341 -23.43 17.07 41.31
C ASP A 341 -23.67 15.55 41.16
N ILE A 342 -22.72 14.84 40.52
CA ILE A 342 -22.76 13.38 40.34
C ILE A 342 -22.55 12.68 41.68
N PHE A 343 -21.64 13.19 42.50
CA PHE A 343 -21.39 12.68 43.85
C PHE A 343 -22.63 12.79 44.73
N MET A 344 -23.28 13.96 44.74
CA MET A 344 -24.50 14.19 45.51
C MET A 344 -25.68 13.35 45.02
N GLN A 345 -25.81 13.14 43.71
CA GLN A 345 -26.89 12.33 43.16
C GLN A 345 -26.69 10.82 43.47
N TYR A 346 -25.44 10.32 43.49
CA TYR A 346 -25.12 8.93 43.87
C TYR A 346 -25.34 8.64 45.37
N PHE A 347 -24.84 9.50 46.26
CA PHE A 347 -25.01 9.30 47.71
C PHE A 347 -26.37 9.78 48.23
N GLY A 348 -26.95 10.80 47.61
CA GLY A 348 -28.29 11.30 47.94
C GLY A 348 -29.37 10.26 47.69
N SER A 349 -29.27 9.49 46.60
CA SER A 349 -30.19 8.37 46.33
C SER A 349 -30.06 7.23 47.36
N ARG A 350 -28.87 7.00 47.93
CA ARG A 350 -28.67 6.04 49.04
C ARG A 350 -29.29 6.48 50.37
N LEU A 351 -29.25 7.78 50.68
CA LEU A 351 -29.90 8.36 51.85
C LEU A 351 -31.44 8.30 51.74
N SER A 352 -31.98 8.43 50.53
CA SER A 352 -33.43 8.24 50.28
C SER A 352 -33.88 6.78 50.45
N THR A 353 -33.07 5.80 50.04
CA THR A 353 -33.37 4.36 50.25
C THR A 353 -33.27 3.90 51.71
N LEU A 354 -32.48 4.58 52.55
CA LEU A 354 -32.44 4.28 53.99
C LEU A 354 -33.70 4.77 54.72
N ASN A 355 -34.31 5.86 54.27
CA ASN A 355 -35.59 6.36 54.80
C ASN A 355 -36.82 5.57 54.33
N LEU A 356 -36.65 4.55 53.47
CA LEU A 356 -37.74 3.66 53.02
C LEU A 356 -37.69 2.28 53.70
N LEU A 357 -36.71 2.04 54.58
CA LEU A 357 -36.55 0.80 55.37
C LEU A 357 -36.95 0.99 56.85
N GLU A 358 -37.42 2.18 57.24
CA GLU A 358 -38.08 2.43 58.53
C GLU A 358 -39.53 2.90 58.31
N VAL A 359 -40.41 1.96 57.91
CA VAL A 359 -41.85 2.00 58.22
C VAL A 359 -42.31 0.58 58.54
#